data_AF-A0A512JBQ6-F1
#
_entry.id   AF-A0A512JBQ6-F1
#
_cell.length_a   1.000
_cell.length_b   1.000
_cell.length_c   1.000
_cell.angle_alpha   90.00
_cell.angle_beta   90.00
_cell.angle_gamma   90.00
#
_symmetry.space_group_name_H-M   'P 1'
#
loop_
_entity.id
_entity.type
_entity.pdbx_description
1 polymer ?
#
loop_
_entity_poly.entity_id
_entity_poly.type
_entity_poly.pdbx_seq_one_letter_code
_entity_poly.pdbx_strand_id
1 'polypeptide(L)' 'MRDGLAGDGKNSSAGQTRRVLEALTDEPMTAAGLAIRAGLPRRERTSAAERICEALERRGLAERGGTKVLPKWRRLGHR' A
#
# COMPACT_ATOMS: atom_id res chain seq x y z
N MET A 1 23.39 2.67 33.76
CA MET A 1 23.80 2.19 32.43
C MET A 1 22.59 2.34 31.52
N ARG A 2 22.68 3.24 30.52
CA ARG A 2 21.63 3.55 29.54
C ARG A 2 22.24 3.22 28.19
N ASP A 3 21.85 2.09 27.59
CA ASP A 3 22.29 1.71 26.26
C ASP A 3 21.14 1.01 25.51
N GLY A 4 20.87 1.47 24.28
CA GLY A 4 20.25 0.65 23.23
C GLY A 4 18.84 1.04 22.74
N LEU A 5 18.75 2.08 21.90
CA LEU A 5 17.62 2.33 21.00
C LEU A 5 17.66 1.40 19.76
N ALA A 6 16.48 1.17 19.17
CA ALA A 6 16.21 0.74 17.77
C ALA A 6 16.49 -0.74 17.41
N GLY A 7 15.62 -1.52 16.78
CA GLY A 7 14.38 -1.23 16.07
C GLY A 7 14.30 -2.17 14.87
N ASP A 8 13.58 -3.29 14.96
CA ASP A 8 13.18 -4.08 13.80
C ASP A 8 11.99 -4.97 14.19
N GLY A 9 10.87 -4.83 13.49
CA GLY A 9 9.59 -5.44 13.90
C GLY A 9 8.38 -4.69 13.36
N LYS A 10 8.55 -3.41 13.00
CA LYS A 10 7.53 -2.58 12.30
C LYS A 10 7.43 -2.85 10.79
N ASN A 11 7.90 -4.00 10.32
CA ASN A 11 7.70 -4.46 8.94
C ASN A 11 6.72 -5.63 8.85
N SER A 12 5.80 -5.74 9.81
CA SER A 12 4.66 -6.65 9.68
C SER A 12 3.83 -6.25 8.47
N SER A 13 3.39 -7.22 7.68
CA SER A 13 2.49 -7.02 6.53
C SER A 13 1.29 -6.13 6.87
N ALA A 14 0.74 -6.25 8.08
CA ALA A 14 -0.35 -5.40 8.58
C ALA A 14 -0.01 -3.89 8.61
N GLY A 15 1.23 -3.53 8.99
CA GLY A 15 1.69 -2.14 9.00
C GLY A 15 1.83 -1.56 7.59
N GLN A 16 2.29 -2.38 6.64
CA GLN A 16 2.35 -2.00 5.23
C GLN A 16 0.95 -1.84 4.64
N THR A 17 0.03 -2.75 4.95
CA THR A 17 -1.38 -2.67 4.50
C THR A 17 -2.03 -1.37 4.95
N ARG A 18 -1.85 -0.98 6.21
CA ARG A 18 -2.38 0.29 6.73
C ARG A 18 -1.83 1.49 5.96
N ARG A 19 -0.53 1.56 5.73
CA ARG A 19 0.10 2.67 5.01
C ARG A 19 -0.36 2.77 3.56
N VAL A 20 -0.53 1.64 2.88
CA VAL A 20 -1.06 1.62 1.50
C VAL A 20 -2.52 2.05 1.48
N LEU A 21 -3.35 1.62 2.45
CA LEU A 21 -4.72 2.09 2.57
C LEU A 21 -4.81 3.60 2.84
N GLU A 22 -3.93 4.14 3.69
CA GLU A 22 -3.82 5.58 3.95
C GLU A 22 -3.28 6.36 2.72
N ALA A 23 -2.48 5.71 1.87
CA ALA A 23 -1.98 6.28 0.63
C ALA A 23 -3.00 6.28 -0.52
N LEU A 24 -4.03 5.43 -0.45
CA LEU A 24 -5.11 5.43 -1.44
C LEU A 24 -5.96 6.69 -1.34
N THR A 25 -6.19 7.32 -2.49
CA THR A 25 -7.00 8.52 -2.70
C THR A 25 -8.16 8.22 -3.64
N ASP A 26 -9.13 9.14 -3.76
CA ASP A 26 -10.19 9.05 -4.78
C ASP A 26 -9.62 9.11 -6.21
N GLU A 27 -8.46 9.74 -6.40
CA GLU A 27 -7.75 9.74 -7.67
C GLU A 27 -7.01 8.41 -7.90
N PRO A 28 -7.20 7.75 -9.06
CA PRO A 28 -6.54 6.47 -9.38
C PRO A 28 -5.02 6.58 -9.51
N MET A 29 -4.29 5.76 -8.76
CA MET A 29 -2.82 5.74 -8.74
C MET A 29 -2.24 4.35 -9.00
N THR A 30 -1.07 4.28 -9.63
CA THR A 30 -0.37 3.00 -9.87
C THR A 30 0.21 2.42 -8.57
N ALA A 31 0.42 1.10 -8.53
CA ALA A 31 1.07 0.43 -7.39
C ALA A 31 2.46 1.04 -7.07
N ALA A 32 3.21 1.47 -8.10
CA ALA A 32 4.50 2.14 -7.89
C ALA A 32 4.35 3.51 -7.20
N GLY A 33 3.36 4.31 -7.60
CA GLY A 33 3.05 5.59 -6.95
C GLY A 33 2.59 5.39 -5.50
N LEU A 34 1.72 4.41 -5.26
CA LEU A 34 1.23 4.04 -3.93
C LEU A 34 2.37 3.54 -3.04
N ALA A 35 3.29 2.73 -3.57
CA ALA A 35 4.44 2.23 -2.82
C ALA A 35 5.37 3.36 -2.36
N ILE A 36 5.57 4.38 -3.19
CA ILE A 36 6.34 5.57 -2.85
C ILE A 36 5.62 6.37 -1.77
N ARG A 37 4.32 6.64 -1.95
CA ARG A 37 3.50 7.42 -1.03
C ARG A 37 3.34 6.74 0.34
N ALA A 38 3.24 5.42 0.36
CA ALA A 38 3.16 4.61 1.57
C ALA A 38 4.52 4.39 2.26
N GLY A 39 5.62 4.88 1.67
CA GLY A 39 6.97 4.72 2.22
C GLY A 39 7.42 3.27 2.33
N LEU A 40 7.05 2.41 1.36
CA LEU A 40 7.43 1.01 1.38
C LEU A 40 8.93 0.83 1.11
N PRO A 41 9.61 -0.12 1.81
CA PRO A 41 11.03 -0.39 1.63
C PRO A 41 11.35 -0.75 0.17
N ARG A 42 12.44 -0.22 -0.37
CA ARG A 42 12.77 -0.24 -1.81
C ARG A 42 12.72 -1.63 -2.46
N ARG A 43 13.10 -2.67 -1.72
CA ARG A 43 13.10 -4.06 -2.19
C ARG A 43 11.65 -4.54 -2.30
N GLU A 44 11.22 -4.86 -3.52
CA GLU A 44 9.88 -5.41 -3.83
C GLU A 44 8.69 -4.49 -3.52
N ARG A 45 8.91 -3.19 -3.27
CA ARG A 45 7.86 -2.23 -2.89
C ARG A 45 6.64 -2.23 -3.81
N THR A 46 6.87 -2.34 -5.12
CA THR A 46 5.80 -2.28 -6.12
C THR A 46 4.96 -3.55 -6.06
N SER A 47 5.59 -4.72 -6.03
CA SER A 47 4.89 -6.00 -5.90
C SER A 47 4.19 -6.16 -4.55
N ALA A 48 4.78 -5.62 -3.47
CA ALA A 48 4.12 -5.57 -2.16
C ALA A 48 2.89 -4.66 -2.19
N ALA A 49 3.01 -3.45 -2.75
CA ALA A 49 1.87 -2.54 -2.91
C ALA A 49 0.78 -3.15 -3.77
N GLU A 50 1.13 -3.84 -4.87
CA GLU A 50 0.17 -4.51 -5.75
C GLU A 50 -0.62 -5.59 -5.01
N ARG A 51 0.07 -6.53 -4.34
CA ARG A 51 -0.59 -7.58 -3.52
C ARG A 51 -1.50 -6.98 -2.44
N ILE A 52 -1.07 -5.88 -1.83
CA ILE A 52 -1.88 -5.18 -0.83
C ILE A 52 -3.11 -4.54 -1.49
N CYS A 53 -2.97 -3.88 -2.64
CA CYS A 53 -4.08 -3.27 -3.36
C CYS A 53 -5.11 -4.32 -3.82
N GLU A 54 -4.66 -5.48 -4.33
CA GLU A 54 -5.54 -6.61 -4.65
C GLU A 54 -6.27 -7.17 -3.42
N ALA A 55 -5.60 -7.21 -2.26
CA ALA A 55 -6.25 -7.60 -1.01
C ALA A 55 -7.28 -6.56 -0.53
N LEU A 56 -7.01 -5.26 -0.71
CA LEU A 56 -7.94 -4.18 -0.39
C LEU A 56 -9.15 -4.16 -1.33
N GLU A 57 -8.92 -4.44 -2.62
CA GLU A 57 -9.96 -4.59 -3.64
C GLU A 57 -10.93 -5.71 -3.28
N ARG A 58 -10.41 -6.91 -2.95
CA ARG A 58 -11.24 -8.05 -2.49
C ARG A 58 -12.03 -7.76 -1.21
N ARG A 59 -11.59 -6.78 -0.41
CA ARG A 59 -12.27 -6.34 0.81
C ARG A 59 -13.23 -5.16 0.58
N GLY A 60 -13.38 -4.69 -0.66
CA GLY A 60 -14.21 -3.53 -0.99
C GLY A 60 -13.66 -2.20 -0.45
N LEU A 61 -12.36 -2.11 -0.19
CA LEU A 61 -11.70 -0.90 0.34
C LEU A 61 -10.99 -0.09 -0.77
N ALA A 62 -10.77 -0.71 -1.91
CA ALA A 62 -10.15 -0.12 -3.08
C ALA A 62 -10.89 -0.56 -4.33
N GLU A 63 -10.84 0.25 -5.37
CA GLU A 63 -11.33 -0.10 -6.70
C GLU A 63 -10.16 -0.12 -7.67
N ARG A 64 -10.07 -1.18 -8.48
CA ARG A 64 -9.10 -1.31 -9.56
C ARG A 64 -9.68 -0.73 -10.86
N GLY A 65 -8.89 0.12 -11.49
CA GLY A 65 -9.14 0.66 -12.83
C GLY A 65 -7.86 0.69 -13.68
N GLY A 66 -7.88 1.48 -14.75
CA GLY A 66 -6.77 1.53 -15.71
C GLY A 66 -6.79 0.38 -16.70
N THR A 67 -5.65 0.14 -17.35
CA THR A 67 -5.51 -0.95 -18.32
C THR A 67 -5.00 -2.21 -17.65
N LYS A 68 -5.16 -3.37 -18.31
CA LYS A 68 -4.63 -4.66 -17.81
C LYS A 68 -3.11 -4.61 -17.57
N VAL A 69 -2.38 -3.84 -18.37
CA VAL A 69 -0.91 -3.70 -18.29
C VAL A 69 -0.45 -2.64 -17.30
N LEU A 70 -1.29 -1.65 -16.98
CA LEU A 70 -0.99 -0.59 -16.03
C LEU A 70 -2.19 -0.35 -15.11
N PRO A 71 -2.43 -1.27 -14.16
CA PRO A 71 -3.52 -1.13 -13.22
C PRO A 71 -3.30 0.07 -12.31
N LYS A 72 -4.41 0.72 -11.97
CA LYS A 72 -4.48 1.82 -11.01
C LYS A 72 -5.49 1.47 -9.94
N TRP A 73 -5.25 1.92 -8.73
CA TRP A 73 -6.17 1.76 -7.61
C TRP A 73 -6.55 3.12 -7.05
N ARG A 74 -7.83 3.24 -6.69
CA ARG A 74 -8.36 4.36 -5.91
C ARG A 74 -9.05 3.83 -4.66
N ARG A 75 -9.21 4.68 -3.66
CA ARG A 75 -9.95 4.38 -2.44
C ARG A 75 -11.43 4.21 -2.79
N LEU A 76 -12.04 3.16 -2.25
CA LEU A 76 -13.50 3.09 -2.21
C LEU A 76 -13.94 3.74 -0.91
N GLY A 77 -14.71 4.83 -1.00
CA GLY A 77 -15.29 5.46 0.18
C GLY A 77 -16.26 4.48 0.86
N HIS A 78 -16.08 4.24 2.16
CA HIS A 78 -17.14 3.64 2.96
C HIS A 78 -18.27 4.66 3.04
N ARG A 79 -19.33 4.42 2.27
CA ARG A 79 -20.60 5.13 2.41
C ARG A 79 -21.45 4.46 3.48
#